data_AF-A0A833GBH3-F1
#
_entry.id   AF-A0A833GBH3-F1
#
_cell.length_a   1.000
_cell.length_b   1.000
_cell.length_c   1.000
_cell.angle_alpha   90.00
_cell.angle_beta   90.00
_cell.angle_gamma   90.00
#
_symmetry.space_group_name_H-M   'P 1'
#
loop_
_entity.id
_entity.type
_entity.pdbx_description
1 polymer ?
#
loop_
_entity_poly.entity_id
_entity_poly.type
_entity_poly.pdbx_seq_one_letter_code
_entity_poly.pdbx_strand_id
1 'polypeptide(L)'
;MIASARRRLVCVPLAAAAVLLAGCGLSDDKALTMVNRGKYSLFNCDQLKSQAVQLSVRERELREAMARSASGPGGELVNAIAYRSEYLTVKGEIEELEITANAKNCRQSVRAISDGVIR
;
A
#
# COMPACT_ATOMS: atom_id res chain seq x y z
N MET A 1 1.18 -8.87 -63.21
CA MET A 1 -0.07 -8.12 -63.45
C MET A 1 -0.94 -8.26 -62.21
N ILE A 2 -0.95 -7.23 -61.36
CA ILE A 2 -2.13 -6.46 -60.93
C ILE A 2 -3.32 -7.31 -60.45
N ALA A 3 -3.67 -7.20 -59.16
CA ALA A 3 -5.06 -7.19 -58.74
C ALA A 3 -5.20 -6.47 -57.38
N SER A 4 -5.39 -5.16 -57.48
CA SER A 4 -6.11 -4.33 -56.51
C SER A 4 -7.48 -4.93 -56.14
N ALA A 5 -7.85 -4.94 -54.85
CA ALA A 5 -9.21 -4.60 -54.41
C ALA A 5 -9.39 -4.72 -52.88
N ARG A 6 -9.39 -3.55 -52.24
CA ARG A 6 -10.12 -3.14 -51.03
C ARG A 6 -11.14 -4.16 -50.47
N ARG A 7 -11.04 -4.51 -49.18
CA ARG A 7 -12.22 -4.72 -48.30
C ARG A 7 -11.86 -4.75 -46.81
N ARG A 8 -12.12 -3.58 -46.19
CA ARG A 8 -12.70 -3.32 -44.86
C ARG A 8 -12.28 -4.15 -43.63
N LEU A 9 -11.84 -3.38 -42.62
CA LEU A 9 -12.20 -3.49 -41.19
C LEU A 9 -12.27 -4.91 -40.61
N VAL A 10 -11.15 -5.46 -40.10
CA VAL A 10 -11.16 -6.28 -38.86
C VAL A 10 -9.72 -6.29 -38.32
N CYS A 11 -9.32 -5.30 -37.53
CA CYS A 11 -8.15 -5.42 -36.64
C CYS A 11 -8.10 -4.30 -35.58
N VAL A 12 -9.26 -3.76 -35.19
CA VAL A 12 -9.37 -2.75 -34.13
C VAL A 12 -10.03 -3.25 -32.83
N PRO A 13 -10.77 -4.38 -32.74
CA PRO A 13 -11.43 -4.71 -31.47
C PRO A 13 -10.50 -5.34 -30.43
N LEU A 14 -9.27 -5.75 -30.79
CA LEU A 14 -8.38 -6.41 -29.83
C LEU A 14 -7.52 -5.42 -29.01
N ALA A 15 -7.13 -4.29 -29.59
CA ALA A 15 -6.31 -3.30 -28.91
C ALA A 15 -7.12 -2.46 -27.90
N ALA A 16 -8.41 -2.21 -28.18
CA ALA A 16 -9.29 -1.47 -27.29
C ALA A 16 -9.64 -2.28 -26.01
N ALA A 17 -9.69 -3.61 -26.10
CA ALA A 17 -9.94 -4.47 -24.94
C ALA A 17 -8.78 -4.47 -23.94
N ALA A 18 -7.53 -4.35 -24.40
CA ALA A 18 -6.35 -4.32 -23.53
C ALA A 18 -6.29 -3.06 -22.64
N VAL A 19 -6.76 -1.92 -23.14
CA VAL A 19 -6.81 -0.66 -22.37
C VAL A 19 -7.89 -0.72 -21.28
N LEU A 20 -9.00 -1.41 -21.54
CA LEU A 20 -10.07 -1.60 -20.55
C LEU A 20 -9.67 -2.55 -19.41
N LEU A 21 -8.83 -3.57 -19.67
CA LEU A 21 -8.30 -4.44 -18.62
C LEU A 21 -7.13 -3.82 -17.82
N ALA A 22 -6.35 -2.92 -18.42
CA ALA A 22 -5.28 -2.22 -17.70
C ALA A 22 -5.83 -1.26 -16.62
N GLY A 23 -7.08 -0.81 -16.73
CA GLY A 23 -7.72 0.08 -15.75
C GLY A 23 -8.04 -0.56 -14.39
N CYS A 24 -8.09 -1.89 -14.30
CA CYS A 24 -8.34 -2.59 -13.02
C CYS A 24 -7.13 -2.64 -12.08
N GLY A 25 -5.94 -2.23 -12.55
CA GLY A 25 -4.72 -2.11 -11.72
C GLY A 25 -4.31 -0.67 -11.39
N LEU A 26 -5.03 0.33 -11.91
CA LEU A 26 -4.75 1.77 -11.72
C LEU A 26 -5.71 2.43 -10.71
N SER A 27 -6.41 1.62 -9.90
CA SER A 27 -7.31 2.09 -8.84
C SER A 27 -6.66 2.14 -7.45
N ASP A 28 -5.33 2.12 -7.35
CA ASP A 28 -4.63 2.10 -6.06
C ASP A 28 -4.64 3.48 -5.34
N ASP A 29 -4.71 4.61 -6.04
CA ASP A 29 -4.64 5.93 -5.37
C ASP A 29 -5.91 6.35 -4.62
N LYS A 30 -7.01 5.60 -4.77
CA LYS A 30 -8.29 5.80 -4.04
C LYS A 30 -8.68 4.58 -3.19
N ALA A 31 -8.10 3.41 -3.45
CA ALA A 31 -8.24 2.24 -2.59
C ALA A 31 -7.46 2.38 -1.26
N LEU A 32 -6.42 3.22 -1.23
CA LEU A 32 -5.65 3.53 -0.01
C LEU A 32 -6.47 4.21 1.10
N THR A 33 -7.69 4.69 0.84
CA THR A 33 -8.58 5.24 1.89
C THR A 33 -9.52 4.20 2.50
N MET A 34 -9.49 2.95 2.01
CA MET A 34 -10.09 1.79 2.68
C MET A 34 -9.04 1.10 3.56
N VAL A 35 -8.28 1.88 4.32
CA VAL A 35 -7.70 1.34 5.56
C VAL A 35 -8.87 0.76 6.34
N ASN A 36 -8.78 -0.51 6.71
CA ASN A 36 -9.86 -1.30 7.29
C ASN A 36 -10.28 -0.69 8.65
N ARG A 37 -11.13 0.34 8.58
CA ARG A 37 -11.55 1.16 9.71
C ARG A 37 -12.38 0.29 10.63
N GLY A 38 -11.82 -0.05 11.79
CA GLY A 38 -12.42 -1.00 12.72
C GLY A 38 -11.78 -2.38 12.83
N LYS A 39 -10.69 -2.69 12.10
CA LYS A 39 -9.88 -3.92 12.31
C LYS A 39 -9.51 -4.11 13.78
N TYR A 40 -9.24 -3.01 14.48
CA TYR A 40 -8.83 -3.01 15.89
C TYR A 40 -9.96 -2.71 16.89
N SER A 41 -11.21 -2.59 16.44
CA SER A 41 -12.35 -2.19 17.29
C SER A 41 -12.62 -3.15 18.46
N LEU A 42 -12.36 -4.45 18.26
CA LEU A 42 -12.51 -5.50 19.26
C LEU A 42 -11.23 -5.77 20.08
N PHE A 43 -10.14 -5.05 19.81
CA PHE A 43 -8.87 -5.27 20.50
C PHE A 43 -8.88 -4.65 21.89
N ASN A 44 -8.28 -5.37 22.84
CA ASN A 44 -7.96 -4.88 24.18
C ASN A 44 -6.65 -4.08 24.15
N CYS A 45 -6.37 -3.31 25.20
CA CYS A 45 -5.22 -2.42 25.23
C CYS A 45 -3.86 -3.12 25.16
N ASP A 46 -3.76 -4.35 25.70
CA ASP A 46 -2.55 -5.18 25.54
C ASP A 46 -2.38 -5.67 24.11
N GLN A 47 -3.48 -6.00 23.43
CA GLN A 47 -3.48 -6.44 22.03
C GLN A 47 -3.16 -5.27 21.08
N LEU A 48 -3.65 -4.07 21.39
CA LEU A 48 -3.26 -2.86 20.67
C LEU A 48 -1.77 -2.59 20.82
N LYS A 49 -1.23 -2.75 22.03
CA LYS A 49 0.20 -2.58 22.29
C LYS A 49 1.04 -3.61 21.52
N SER A 50 0.68 -4.88 21.57
CA SER A 50 1.42 -5.92 20.85
C SER A 50 1.39 -5.70 19.33
N GLN A 51 0.24 -5.31 18.79
CA GLN A 51 0.10 -4.96 17.38
C GLN A 51 0.91 -3.72 17.01
N ALA A 52 0.92 -2.69 17.85
CA ALA A 52 1.75 -1.51 17.63
C ALA A 52 3.24 -1.88 17.53
N VAL A 53 3.73 -2.81 18.36
CA VAL A 53 5.11 -3.32 18.25
C VAL A 53 5.31 -4.03 16.91
N GLN A 54 4.42 -4.96 16.53
CA GLN A 54 4.56 -5.71 15.27
C GLN A 54 4.58 -4.78 14.04
N LEU A 55 3.66 -3.83 13.98
CA LEU A 55 3.60 -2.85 12.89
C LEU A 55 4.82 -1.94 12.87
N SER A 56 5.33 -1.52 14.03
CA SER A 56 6.54 -0.70 14.12
C SER A 56 7.79 -1.41 13.56
N VAL A 57 7.93 -2.70 13.86
CA VAL A 57 9.02 -3.53 13.33
C VAL A 57 8.88 -3.68 11.82
N ARG A 58 7.67 -3.99 11.34
CA ARG A 58 7.40 -4.15 9.92
C ARG A 58 7.64 -2.87 9.13
N GLU A 59 7.23 -1.72 9.68
CA GLU A 59 7.47 -0.42 9.07
C GLU A 59 8.97 -0.15 8.91
N ARG A 60 9.77 -0.49 9.94
CA ARG A 60 11.23 -0.32 9.90
C ARG A 60 11.88 -1.26 8.88
N GLU A 61 11.50 -2.53 8.87
CA GLU A 61 11.99 -3.51 7.88
C GLU A 61 11.73 -3.04 6.45
N LEU A 62 10.50 -2.59 6.17
CA LEU A 62 10.14 -2.05 4.87
C LEU A 62 10.97 -0.80 4.57
N ARG A 63 11.05 0.16 5.49
CA ARG A 63 11.84 1.39 5.29
C ARG A 63 13.30 1.09 4.95
N GLU A 64 13.91 0.11 5.61
CA GLU A 64 15.27 -0.33 5.31
C GLU A 64 15.36 -1.01 3.95
N ALA A 65 14.41 -1.89 3.59
CA ALA A 65 14.36 -2.52 2.27
C ALA A 65 14.21 -1.48 1.14
N MET A 66 13.37 -0.47 1.37
CA MET A 66 13.18 0.68 0.47
C MET A 66 14.48 1.48 0.32
N ALA A 67 15.15 1.81 1.44
CA ALA A 67 16.41 2.56 1.43
C ALA A 67 17.54 1.79 0.73
N ARG A 68 17.64 0.48 0.98
CA ARG A 68 18.62 -0.40 0.30
C ARG A 68 18.35 -0.46 -1.21
N SER A 69 17.08 -0.62 -1.61
CA SER A 69 16.71 -0.70 -3.03
C SER A 69 16.90 0.63 -3.76
N ALA A 70 16.68 1.76 -3.09
CA ALA A 70 16.88 3.10 -3.65
C ALA A 70 18.33 3.40 -4.04
N SER A 71 19.31 2.65 -3.52
CA SER A 71 20.75 2.89 -3.79
C SER A 71 21.22 2.45 -5.19
N GLY A 72 20.41 1.71 -5.95
CA GLY A 72 20.75 1.25 -7.31
C GLY A 72 20.14 2.10 -8.43
N PRO A 73 20.67 2.03 -9.67
CA PRO A 73 20.05 2.69 -10.82
C PRO A 73 18.65 2.11 -11.07
N GLY A 74 17.61 2.95 -10.96
CA GLY A 74 16.20 2.52 -11.01
C GLY A 74 15.59 2.10 -9.67
N GLY A 75 16.31 2.31 -8.56
CA GLY A 75 15.87 1.95 -7.22
C GLY A 75 14.53 2.55 -6.80
N GLU A 76 14.23 3.78 -7.25
CA GLU A 76 12.93 4.42 -6.99
C GLU A 76 11.77 3.70 -7.69
N LEU A 77 11.98 3.18 -8.90
CA LEU A 77 10.97 2.41 -9.64
C LEU A 77 10.71 1.06 -8.98
N VAL A 78 11.76 0.33 -8.60
CA VAL A 78 11.64 -0.95 -7.87
C VAL A 78 10.94 -0.72 -6.54
N ASN A 79 11.30 0.35 -5.84
CA ASN A 79 10.69 0.72 -4.58
C ASN A 79 9.19 1.04 -4.72
N ALA A 80 8.82 1.78 -5.75
CA ALA A 80 7.42 2.11 -6.06
C ALA A 80 6.57 0.87 -6.36
N ILE A 81 7.11 -0.11 -7.09
CA ILE A 81 6.39 -1.33 -7.49
C ILE A 81 6.36 -2.37 -6.37
N ALA A 82 7.47 -2.57 -5.65
CA ALA A 82 7.63 -3.70 -4.73
C ALA A 82 7.25 -3.39 -3.28
N TYR A 83 7.54 -2.18 -2.78
CA TYR A 83 7.50 -1.91 -1.34
C TYR A 83 6.59 -0.74 -0.94
N ARG A 84 6.36 0.23 -1.83
CA ARG A 84 5.66 1.46 -1.48
C ARG A 84 4.19 1.24 -1.08
N SER A 85 3.49 0.31 -1.73
CA SER A 85 2.11 -0.06 -1.39
C SER A 85 2.01 -0.69 0.00
N GLU A 86 2.89 -1.65 0.31
CA GLU A 86 2.94 -2.30 1.63
C GLU A 86 3.33 -1.30 2.73
N TYR A 87 4.31 -0.43 2.46
CA TYR A 87 4.71 0.62 3.39
C TYR A 87 3.54 1.55 3.74
N LEU A 88 2.79 2.01 2.73
CA LEU A 88 1.61 2.87 2.95
C LEU A 88 0.50 2.12 3.70
N THR A 89 0.32 0.83 3.43
CA THR A 89 -0.64 -0.01 4.16
C THR A 89 -0.29 -0.08 5.65
N VAL A 90 0.97 -0.39 5.98
CA VAL A 90 1.44 -0.44 7.38
C VAL A 90 1.28 0.92 8.06
N LYS A 91 1.59 2.02 7.36
CA LYS A 91 1.35 3.38 7.88
C LYS A 91 -0.12 3.62 8.23
N GLY A 92 -1.04 3.23 7.34
CA GLY A 92 -2.47 3.34 7.59
C GLY A 92 -2.92 2.49 8.78
N GLU A 93 -2.38 1.28 8.93
CA GLU A 93 -2.69 0.42 10.09
C GLU A 93 -2.21 1.03 11.42
N ILE A 94 -1.03 1.66 11.43
CA ILE A 94 -0.51 2.38 12.61
C ILE A 94 -1.44 3.54 12.97
N GLU A 95 -1.86 4.34 11.99
CA GLU A 95 -2.78 5.47 12.21
C GLU A 95 -4.14 5.00 12.78
N GLU A 96 -4.72 3.96 12.20
CA GLU A 96 -5.99 3.38 12.68
C GLU A 96 -5.87 2.81 14.10
N LEU A 97 -4.72 2.21 14.41
CA LEU A 97 -4.42 1.71 15.75
C LEU A 97 -4.32 2.87 16.75
N GLU A 98 -3.67 3.98 16.38
CA GLU A 98 -3.60 5.19 17.21
C GLU A 98 -5.00 5.81 17.45
N ILE A 99 -5.83 5.90 16.42
CA ILE A 99 -7.23 6.35 16.53
C ILE A 99 -8.01 5.46 17.50
N THR A 100 -7.89 4.14 17.34
CA THR A 100 -8.56 3.16 18.20
C THR A 100 -8.06 3.22 19.64
N ALA A 101 -6.74 3.39 19.83
CA ALA A 101 -6.13 3.53 21.14
C ALA A 101 -6.58 4.82 21.84
N ASN A 102 -6.75 5.91 21.10
CA ASN A 102 -7.32 7.16 21.62
C ASN A 102 -8.78 6.96 22.03
N ALA A 103 -9.60 6.31 21.21
CA ALA A 103 -11.00 6.04 21.52
C ALA A 103 -11.18 5.15 22.77
N LYS A 104 -10.24 4.24 23.03
CA LYS A 104 -10.25 3.32 24.19
C LYS A 104 -9.44 3.82 25.40
N ASN A 105 -8.92 5.05 25.38
CA ASN A 105 -8.07 5.62 26.44
C ASN A 105 -6.75 4.85 26.73
N CYS A 106 -6.19 4.18 25.72
CA CYS A 106 -4.97 3.38 25.84
C CYS A 106 -3.78 3.98 25.06
N ARG A 107 -3.83 5.28 24.79
CA ARG A 107 -2.83 6.03 24.00
C ARG A 107 -1.40 5.88 24.51
N GLN A 108 -1.18 5.85 25.83
CA GLN A 108 0.17 5.90 26.41
C GLN A 108 1.01 4.67 26.03
N SER A 109 0.40 3.49 25.96
CA SER A 109 1.11 2.24 25.64
C SER A 109 1.50 2.16 24.16
N VAL A 110 0.65 2.68 23.27
CA VAL A 110 0.86 2.71 21.82
C VAL A 110 1.83 3.83 21.43
N ARG A 111 1.70 5.02 22.03
CA ARG A 111 2.54 6.17 21.72
C ARG A 111 4.01 5.96 22.07
N ALA A 112 4.29 5.29 23.18
CA ALA A 112 5.66 4.94 23.57
C ALA A 112 6.37 4.08 22.51
N ILE A 113 5.62 3.31 21.71
CA ILE A 113 6.18 2.49 20.62
C ILE A 113 6.42 3.33 19.38
N SER A 114 5.46 4.20 19.02
CA SER A 114 5.58 5.15 17.90
C SER A 114 6.80 6.09 18.10
N ASP A 115 6.98 6.64 19.30
CA ASP A 115 8.12 7.48 19.65
C ASP A 115 9.46 6.73 19.57
N GLY A 116 9.46 5.41 19.81
CA GLY A 116 10.62 4.54 19.65
C GLY A 116 11.02 4.27 18.20
N VAL A 117 10.12 4.48 17.24
CA VAL A 117 10.40 4.33 15.79
C VAL A 117 11.05 5.58 15.20
N ILE A 118 10.78 6.76 15.78
CA ILE A 118 11.29 8.05 15.28
C ILE A 118 12.72 8.34 15.78
N ARG A 119 13.26 7.55 16.71
CA ARG A 119 14.63 7.67 17.24
C ARG A 119 15.64 6.77 16.54
#